data_AF-A0A846Q5K2-F1
#
_entry.id   AF-A0A846Q5K2-F1
#
_cell.length_a   1.000
_cell.length_b   1.000
_cell.length_c   1.000
_cell.angle_alpha   90.00
_cell.angle_beta   90.00
_cell.angle_gamma   90.00
#
_symmetry.space_group_name_H-M   'P 1'
#
loop_
_entity.id
_entity.type
_entity.pdbx_description
1 polymer ?
#
loop_
_entity_poly.entity_id
_entity_poly.type
_entity_poly.pdbx_seq_one_letter_code
_entity_poly.pdbx_strand_id
1 'polypeptide(L)'
;AVALVGISKPSLDILKEKLVFPKRRVKAVARVGKEYGVATVLILMIALVPNFYYATRSAYMPTTIATSSLGIIPTGDEVVQYQDWLQALVWMRDNLPEDTVIMSWWDYGYWITAIADKRSMADNGTINATQVATIAVLFLTNETWAIPVMKRYNISHIVIFVTWYQGEGGGIRWLGAGEDNKWFWMARIGNGTTIGDITYNFQHKQL
;
A
#
# COMPACT_ATOMS: atom_id res chain seq x y z
N ALA A 1 -2.67 8.13 -27.28
CA ALA A 1 -2.56 9.32 -28.16
C ALA A 1 -3.92 9.76 -28.75
N VAL A 2 -4.78 8.85 -29.25
CA VAL A 2 -6.03 9.20 -29.95
C VAL A 2 -7.06 9.94 -29.08
N ALA A 3 -7.19 9.57 -27.80
CA ALA A 3 -8.12 10.23 -26.87
C ALA A 3 -7.75 11.70 -26.61
N LEU A 4 -6.47 12.01 -26.48
CA LEU A 4 -5.99 13.37 -26.23
C LEU A 4 -6.22 14.28 -27.45
N VAL A 5 -6.02 13.74 -28.66
CA VAL A 5 -6.25 14.44 -29.93
C VAL A 5 -7.75 14.71 -30.15
N GLY A 6 -8.63 13.81 -29.69
CA GLY A 6 -10.08 14.01 -29.76
C GLY A 6 -10.57 15.17 -28.88
N ILE A 7 -9.98 15.33 -27.69
CA ILE A 7 -10.36 16.38 -26.74
C ILE A 7 -9.76 17.75 -27.14
N SER A 8 -8.57 17.76 -27.74
CA SER A 8 -7.87 19.00 -28.07
C SER A 8 -8.20 19.59 -29.44
N LYS A 9 -8.72 18.80 -30.38
CA LYS A 9 -9.14 19.27 -31.71
C LYS A 9 -10.22 20.37 -31.67
N PRO A 10 -11.35 20.22 -30.93
CA PRO A 10 -12.38 21.24 -30.88
C PRO A 10 -11.86 22.59 -30.34
N SER A 11 -11.01 22.54 -29.32
CA SER A 11 -10.38 23.74 -28.73
C SER A 11 -9.42 24.43 -29.70
N LEU A 12 -8.63 23.66 -30.46
CA LEU A 12 -7.72 24.17 -31.48
C LEU A 12 -8.45 24.73 -32.70
N ASP A 13 -9.57 24.11 -33.11
CA ASP A 13 -10.38 24.55 -34.24
C ASP A 13 -11.12 25.87 -33.94
N ILE A 14 -11.53 26.09 -32.68
CA ILE A 14 -12.06 27.36 -32.19
C ILE A 14 -10.98 28.45 -32.18
N LEU A 15 -9.74 28.10 -31.82
CA LEU A 15 -8.61 29.03 -31.75
C LEU A 15 -8.10 29.45 -33.13
N LYS A 16 -8.25 28.59 -34.15
CA LYS A 16 -7.76 28.82 -35.52
C LYS A 16 -8.76 29.53 -36.43
N GLU A 17 -9.93 29.90 -35.92
CA GLU A 17 -10.93 30.73 -36.62
C GLU A 17 -11.25 30.24 -38.04
N LYS A 18 -11.17 28.92 -38.30
CA LYS A 18 -11.57 28.36 -39.58
C LYS A 18 -13.09 28.48 -39.68
N LEU A 19 -13.54 29.42 -40.50
CA LEU A 19 -14.95 29.61 -40.87
C LEU A 19 -15.45 28.36 -41.57
N VAL A 20 -15.96 27.40 -40.80
CA VAL A 20 -16.69 26.25 -41.30
C VAL A 20 -18.07 26.75 -41.73
N PHE A 21 -18.29 26.91 -43.04
CA PHE A 21 -19.61 27.22 -43.58
C PHE A 21 -20.47 25.95 -43.61
N PRO A 22 -21.56 25.85 -42.83
CA PRO A 22 -22.37 24.64 -42.79
C PRO A 22 -23.38 24.61 -43.96
N LYS A 23 -23.38 23.52 -44.73
CA LYS A 23 -24.28 23.30 -45.90
C LYS A 23 -25.74 22.95 -45.54
N ARG A 24 -26.09 22.88 -44.26
CA ARG A 24 -27.45 22.58 -43.76
C ARG A 24 -27.76 23.53 -42.62
N ARG A 25 -28.99 24.06 -42.52
CA ARG A 25 -29.43 24.92 -41.40
C ARG A 25 -29.34 24.13 -40.10
N VAL A 26 -28.18 24.16 -39.46
CA VAL A 26 -28.00 23.74 -38.06
C VAL A 26 -28.69 24.83 -37.25
N LYS A 27 -29.68 24.47 -36.42
CA LYS A 27 -30.26 25.38 -35.43
C LYS A 27 -29.09 26.05 -34.71
N ALA A 28 -29.07 27.39 -34.70
CA ALA A 28 -27.97 28.23 -34.26
C ALA A 28 -27.17 27.56 -33.12
N VAL A 29 -25.98 27.06 -33.43
CA VAL A 29 -25.04 26.66 -32.40
C VAL A 29 -24.69 27.96 -31.71
N ALA A 30 -25.16 28.13 -30.47
CA ALA A 30 -24.91 29.32 -29.68
C ALA A 30 -23.41 29.62 -29.73
N ARG A 31 -23.03 30.78 -30.26
CA ARG A 31 -21.63 31.22 -30.24
C ARG A 31 -21.26 31.40 -28.78
N VAL A 32 -20.54 30.42 -28.24
CA VAL A 32 -19.98 30.46 -26.90
C VAL A 32 -18.98 31.62 -26.88
N GLY A 33 -19.33 32.72 -26.19
CA GLY A 33 -18.46 33.89 -26.07
C GLY A 33 -17.12 33.55 -25.41
N LYS A 34 -16.07 34.33 -25.69
CA LYS A 34 -14.72 34.13 -25.11
C LYS A 34 -14.73 34.02 -23.58
N GLU A 35 -15.68 34.68 -22.94
CA GLU A 35 -15.93 34.67 -21.49
C GLU A 35 -16.22 33.26 -20.95
N TYR A 36 -16.97 32.44 -21.68
CA TYR A 36 -17.27 31.05 -21.29
C TYR A 36 -16.05 30.14 -21.41
N GLY A 37 -15.15 30.43 -22.35
CA GLY A 37 -13.86 29.74 -22.46
C GLY A 37 -12.99 30.02 -21.24
N VAL A 38 -12.89 31.29 -20.84
CA VAL A 38 -12.16 31.72 -19.64
C VAL A 38 -12.80 31.13 -18.38
N ALA A 39 -14.13 31.14 -18.26
CA ALA A 39 -14.85 30.54 -17.14
C ALA A 39 -14.61 29.02 -17.06
N THR A 40 -14.59 28.32 -18.20
CA THR A 40 -14.31 26.88 -18.25
C THR A 40 -12.89 26.59 -17.77
N VAL A 41 -11.89 27.37 -18.21
CA VAL A 41 -10.50 27.22 -17.75
C VAL A 41 -10.38 27.51 -16.25
N LEU A 42 -11.05 28.54 -15.74
CA LEU A 42 -11.09 28.87 -14.31
C LEU A 42 -11.73 27.76 -13.47
N ILE A 43 -12.86 27.21 -13.91
CA ILE A 43 -13.54 26.11 -13.23
C ILE A 43 -12.64 24.88 -13.19
N LEU A 44 -11.98 24.54 -14.30
CA LEU A 44 -11.00 23.45 -14.34
C LEU A 44 -9.82 23.70 -13.40
N MET A 45 -9.32 24.93 -13.35
CA MET A 45 -8.21 25.30 -12.46
C MET A 45 -8.61 25.14 -10.99
N ILE A 46 -9.79 25.64 -10.59
CA ILE A 46 -10.32 25.51 -9.22
C ILE A 46 -10.58 24.04 -8.88
N ALA A 47 -11.16 23.26 -9.81
CA ALA A 47 -11.40 21.83 -9.60
C ALA A 47 -10.10 21.02 -9.43
N LEU A 48 -8.98 21.50 -9.96
CA LEU A 48 -7.67 20.87 -9.80
C LEU A 48 -7.00 21.22 -8.47
N VAL A 49 -7.30 22.36 -7.84
CA VAL A 49 -6.64 22.79 -6.58
C VAL A 49 -6.72 21.73 -5.47
N PRO A 50 -7.88 21.12 -5.14
CA PRO A 50 -7.94 20.07 -4.14
C PRO A 50 -7.10 18.84 -4.52
N ASN A 51 -7.10 18.46 -5.80
CA ASN A 51 -6.32 17.32 -6.27
C ASN A 51 -4.81 17.55 -6.10
N PHE A 52 -4.32 18.75 -6.44
CA PHE A 52 -2.92 19.11 -6.21
C PHE A 52 -2.60 19.20 -4.72
N TYR A 53 -3.51 19.70 -3.88
CA TYR A 53 -3.32 19.73 -2.43
C TYR A 53 -3.15 18.31 -1.86
N TYR A 54 -4.04 17.38 -2.21
CA TYR A 54 -3.93 15.99 -1.79
C TYR A 54 -2.71 15.28 -2.38
N ALA A 55 -2.40 15.51 -3.66
CA ALA A 55 -1.23 14.93 -4.32
C ALA A 55 0.08 15.40 -3.68
N THR A 56 0.18 16.68 -3.33
CA THR A 56 1.36 17.25 -2.67
C THR A 56 1.50 16.67 -1.26
N ARG A 57 0.39 16.57 -0.49
CA ARG A 57 0.42 15.92 0.83
C ARG A 57 0.82 14.45 0.75
N SER A 58 0.33 13.72 -0.26
CA SER A 58 0.71 12.33 -0.48
C SER A 58 2.19 12.19 -0.88
N ALA A 59 2.75 13.16 -1.61
CA ALA A 59 4.18 13.17 -1.97
C ALA A 59 5.11 13.44 -0.78
N TYR A 60 4.62 14.12 0.26
CA TYR A 60 5.35 14.31 1.52
C TYR A 60 5.22 13.13 2.49
N MET A 61 4.50 12.07 2.13
CA MET A 61 4.47 10.85 2.95
C MET A 61 5.89 10.26 3.00
N PRO A 62 6.38 9.84 4.19
CA PRO A 62 7.69 9.23 4.27
C PRO A 62 7.73 7.98 3.38
N THR A 63 8.92 7.67 2.85
CA THR A 63 9.13 6.51 1.98
C THR A 63 8.57 5.25 2.63
N THR A 64 7.95 4.36 1.85
CA THR A 64 7.29 3.15 2.36
C THR A 64 8.19 2.31 3.28
N ILE A 65 9.50 2.31 3.04
CA ILE A 65 10.47 1.64 3.91
C ILE A 65 10.54 2.22 5.32
N ALA A 66 10.42 3.54 5.50
CA ALA A 66 10.42 4.19 6.80
C ALA A 66 9.06 4.06 7.49
N THR A 67 7.98 3.90 6.73
CA THR A 67 6.64 3.73 7.27
C THR A 67 6.20 2.29 7.37
N SER A 68 7.04 1.31 7.01
CA SER A 68 6.62 -0.08 6.83
C SER A 68 5.38 -0.25 5.92
N SER A 69 5.29 0.57 4.87
CA SER A 69 4.13 0.68 3.97
C SER A 69 2.86 1.17 4.66
N LEU A 70 2.98 1.80 5.83
CA LEU A 70 1.87 2.55 6.43
C LEU A 70 1.60 3.80 5.62
N GLY A 71 0.34 3.98 5.26
CA GLY A 71 -0.19 5.22 4.66
C GLY A 71 -0.55 6.27 5.71
N ILE A 72 0.08 6.27 6.88
CA ILE A 72 -0.26 7.21 7.96
C ILE A 72 0.47 8.53 7.71
N ILE A 73 -0.32 9.57 7.41
CA ILE A 73 0.14 10.95 7.38
C ILE A 73 0.19 11.41 8.86
N PRO A 74 1.36 11.80 9.38
CA PRO A 74 1.44 12.33 10.74
C PRO A 74 0.68 13.66 10.75
N THR A 75 -0.24 13.82 11.70
CA THR A 75 -1.09 15.03 11.76
C THR A 75 -0.60 15.91 12.91
N GLY A 76 0.11 16.99 12.59
CA GLY A 76 0.62 17.95 13.58
C GLY A 76 2.00 17.58 14.15
N ASP A 77 2.20 17.83 15.45
CA ASP A 77 3.46 17.56 16.19
C ASP A 77 3.62 16.09 16.60
N GLU A 78 2.75 15.20 16.15
CA GLU A 78 2.94 13.76 16.31
C GLU A 78 4.18 13.32 15.53
N VAL A 79 5.30 13.23 16.24
CA VAL A 79 6.49 12.53 15.78
C VAL A 79 6.14 11.05 15.72
N VAL A 80 5.47 10.64 14.64
CA VAL A 80 5.39 9.22 14.30
C VAL A 80 6.84 8.78 14.11
N GLN A 81 7.36 7.99 15.05
CA GLN A 81 8.74 7.53 15.03
C GLN A 81 8.90 6.47 13.92
N TYR A 82 9.03 6.94 12.68
CA TYR A 82 9.32 6.12 11.50
C TYR A 82 10.68 5.40 11.57
N GLN A 83 11.48 5.70 12.61
CA GLN A 83 12.79 5.10 12.77
C GLN A 83 12.74 3.70 13.37
N ASP A 84 11.71 3.35 14.13
CA ASP A 84 11.66 2.07 14.87
C ASP A 84 11.83 0.87 13.94
N TRP A 85 11.18 0.91 12.78
CA TRP A 85 11.32 -0.14 11.78
C TRP A 85 12.73 -0.23 11.19
N LEU A 86 13.31 0.92 10.81
CA LEU A 86 14.68 0.98 10.29
C LEU A 86 15.69 0.55 11.35
N GLN A 87 15.51 0.96 12.61
CA GLN A 87 16.33 0.56 13.73
C GLN A 87 16.23 -0.94 13.99
N ALA A 88 15.04 -1.54 13.90
CA ALA A 88 14.87 -2.98 14.01
C ALA A 88 15.59 -3.74 12.88
N LEU A 89 15.52 -3.26 11.64
CA LEU A 89 16.27 -3.83 10.51
C LEU A 89 17.78 -3.74 10.72
N VAL A 90 18.29 -2.58 11.16
CA VAL A 90 19.72 -2.38 11.47
C VAL A 90 20.14 -3.25 12.66
N TRP A 91 19.32 -3.35 13.69
CA TRP A 91 19.58 -4.23 14.84
C TRP A 91 19.70 -5.69 14.40
N MET A 92 18.79 -6.16 13.53
CA MET A 92 18.86 -7.52 12.98
C MET A 92 20.14 -7.73 12.17
N ARG A 93 20.59 -6.73 11.43
CA ARG A 93 21.86 -6.79 10.68
C ARG A 93 23.04 -7.02 11.60
N ASP A 94 23.11 -6.21 12.66
CA ASP A 94 24.31 -6.08 13.49
C ASP A 94 24.38 -7.14 14.60
N ASN A 95 23.25 -7.79 14.95
CA ASN A 95 23.16 -8.70 16.10
C ASN A 95 22.82 -10.16 15.76
N LEU A 96 22.27 -10.44 14.57
CA LEU A 96 21.89 -11.81 14.19
C LEU A 96 22.96 -12.46 13.30
N PRO A 97 23.18 -13.79 13.41
CA PRO A 97 24.06 -14.53 12.50
C PRO A 97 23.69 -14.34 11.02
N GLU A 98 24.66 -14.37 10.11
CA GLU A 98 24.46 -14.16 8.67
C GLU A 98 23.47 -15.16 8.03
N ASP A 99 23.44 -16.40 8.51
CA ASP A 99 22.59 -17.48 7.98
C ASP A 99 21.16 -17.48 8.56
N THR A 100 20.83 -16.49 9.38
CA THR A 100 19.54 -16.36 10.05
C THR A 100 18.41 -16.15 9.05
N VAL A 101 17.40 -17.03 9.11
CA VAL A 101 16.14 -16.89 8.35
C VAL A 101 15.10 -16.20 9.23
N ILE A 102 14.56 -15.10 8.70
CA ILE A 102 13.52 -14.27 9.32
C ILE A 102 12.17 -14.59 8.67
N MET A 103 11.15 -14.84 9.50
CA MET A 103 9.76 -14.87 9.07
C MET A 103 9.11 -13.51 9.32
N SER A 104 8.46 -12.97 8.29
CA SER A 104 7.66 -11.75 8.37
C SER A 104 6.47 -11.87 7.42
N TRP A 105 5.54 -10.91 7.47
CA TRP A 105 4.62 -10.75 6.34
C TRP A 105 5.39 -10.39 5.06
N TRP A 106 4.86 -10.78 3.89
CA TRP A 106 5.57 -10.75 2.62
C TRP A 106 5.92 -9.31 2.17
N ASP A 107 5.12 -8.32 2.56
CA ASP A 107 5.36 -6.89 2.29
C ASP A 107 6.78 -6.43 2.70
N TYR A 108 7.34 -7.05 3.77
CA TYR A 108 8.57 -6.59 4.42
C TYR A 108 9.83 -7.33 3.97
N GLY A 109 9.69 -8.48 3.30
CA GLY A 109 10.81 -9.37 3.04
C GLY A 109 11.95 -8.77 2.21
N TYR A 110 11.60 -7.88 1.28
CA TYR A 110 12.59 -7.13 0.51
C TYR A 110 13.48 -6.26 1.40
N TRP A 111 12.91 -5.58 2.40
CA TRP A 111 13.69 -4.71 3.30
C TRP A 111 14.54 -5.50 4.29
N ILE A 112 14.04 -6.64 4.76
CA ILE A 112 14.83 -7.57 5.57
C ILE A 112 16.06 -8.03 4.78
N THR A 113 15.88 -8.37 3.50
CA THR A 113 16.99 -8.78 2.65
C THR A 113 17.94 -7.61 2.35
N ALA A 114 17.40 -6.44 1.97
CA ALA A 114 18.20 -5.31 1.49
C ALA A 114 18.89 -4.48 2.60
N ILE A 115 18.26 -4.35 3.77
CA ILE A 115 18.80 -3.54 4.90
C ILE A 115 19.35 -4.42 6.00
N ALA A 116 18.59 -5.44 6.43
CA ALA A 116 19.04 -6.29 7.52
C ALA A 116 20.12 -7.30 7.08
N ASP A 117 20.31 -7.48 5.78
CA ASP A 117 21.22 -8.49 5.20
C ASP A 117 20.97 -9.88 5.82
N LYS A 118 19.68 -10.26 5.84
CA LYS A 118 19.19 -11.56 6.34
C LYS A 118 18.27 -12.21 5.32
N ARG A 119 18.19 -13.54 5.39
CA ARG A 119 17.28 -14.30 4.54
C ARG A 119 15.85 -14.10 5.02
N SER A 120 14.95 -13.67 4.14
CA SER A 120 13.51 -13.65 4.42
C SER A 120 12.83 -14.89 3.85
N MET A 121 11.80 -15.39 4.54
CA MET A 121 11.00 -16.51 4.03
C MET A 121 10.23 -16.14 2.74
N ALA A 122 9.72 -14.92 2.60
CA ALA A 122 9.07 -14.46 1.38
C ALA A 122 9.22 -12.96 1.23
N ASP A 123 9.17 -12.45 -0.01
CA ASP A 123 9.30 -11.03 -0.31
C ASP A 123 8.10 -10.49 -1.11
N ASN A 124 8.17 -9.18 -1.41
CA ASN A 124 7.17 -8.45 -2.18
C ASN A 124 7.10 -8.89 -3.66
N GLY A 125 8.05 -9.71 -4.13
CA GLY A 125 7.95 -10.33 -5.44
C GLY A 125 6.85 -11.38 -5.50
N THR A 126 6.52 -12.03 -4.38
CA THR A 126 5.44 -13.05 -4.26
C THR A 126 5.52 -14.17 -5.32
N ILE A 127 6.73 -14.46 -5.81
CA ILE A 127 6.96 -15.43 -6.90
C ILE A 127 6.43 -16.82 -6.51
N ASN A 128 6.52 -17.18 -5.23
CA ASN A 128 5.96 -18.42 -4.68
C ASN A 128 4.75 -18.13 -3.77
N ALA A 129 3.55 -18.19 -4.35
CA ALA A 129 2.30 -17.96 -3.62
C ALA A 129 2.06 -18.98 -2.48
N THR A 130 2.54 -20.22 -2.62
CA THR A 130 2.41 -21.26 -1.59
C THR A 130 3.20 -20.91 -0.33
N GLN A 131 4.35 -20.23 -0.50
CA GLN A 131 5.16 -19.77 0.62
C GLN A 131 4.47 -18.65 1.39
N VAL A 132 3.84 -17.70 0.68
CA VAL A 132 3.01 -16.66 1.30
C VAL A 132 1.82 -17.26 2.04
N ALA A 133 1.17 -18.27 1.47
CA ALA A 133 0.07 -18.98 2.11
C ALA A 133 0.53 -19.75 3.37
N THR A 134 1.73 -20.33 3.33
CA THR A 134 2.35 -20.96 4.50
C THR A 134 2.58 -19.94 5.61
N ILE A 135 3.19 -18.78 5.30
CA ILE A 135 3.38 -17.69 6.26
C ILE A 135 2.04 -17.26 6.87
N ALA A 136 1.00 -17.13 6.05
CA ALA A 136 -0.33 -16.75 6.49
C ALA A 136 -0.92 -17.76 7.50
N VAL A 137 -0.76 -19.06 7.25
CA VAL A 137 -1.14 -20.11 8.20
C VAL A 137 -0.33 -20.01 9.49
N LEU A 138 0.98 -19.76 9.41
CA LEU A 138 1.85 -19.65 10.59
C LEU A 138 1.46 -18.48 11.50
N PHE A 139 1.01 -17.35 10.95
CA PHE A 139 0.51 -16.23 11.75
C PHE A 139 -0.83 -16.51 12.45
N LEU A 140 -1.61 -17.47 11.96
CA LEU A 140 -2.99 -17.71 12.43
C LEU A 140 -3.15 -19.01 13.23
N THR A 141 -2.07 -19.77 13.40
CA THR A 141 -2.10 -21.07 14.09
C THR A 141 -1.32 -21.00 15.39
N ASN A 142 -1.64 -21.91 16.31
CA ASN A 142 -0.90 -21.99 17.57
C ASN A 142 0.50 -22.57 17.37
N GLU A 143 1.35 -22.41 18.38
CA GLU A 143 2.73 -22.88 18.38
C GLU A 143 2.87 -24.38 18.10
N THR A 144 1.93 -25.20 18.58
CA THR A 144 1.91 -26.65 18.34
C THR A 144 1.94 -26.99 16.86
N TRP A 145 1.22 -26.23 16.03
CA TRP A 145 1.17 -26.41 14.58
C TRP A 145 2.25 -25.59 13.85
N ALA A 146 2.56 -24.40 14.35
CA ALA A 146 3.48 -23.48 13.68
C ALA A 146 4.96 -23.88 13.83
N ILE A 147 5.40 -24.27 15.04
CA ILE A 147 6.82 -24.57 15.32
C ILE A 147 7.39 -25.68 14.43
N PRO A 148 6.72 -26.83 14.21
CA PRO A 148 7.25 -27.87 13.33
C PRO A 148 7.45 -27.42 11.88
N VAL A 149 6.62 -26.50 11.41
CA VAL A 149 6.76 -25.92 10.06
C VAL A 149 7.89 -24.89 10.06
N MET A 150 7.97 -24.03 11.08
CA MET A 150 9.07 -23.07 11.21
C MET A 150 10.45 -23.75 11.22
N LYS A 151 10.58 -24.87 11.95
CA LYS A 151 11.79 -25.70 11.95
C LYS A 151 12.14 -26.26 10.57
N ARG A 152 11.14 -26.64 9.75
CA ARG A 152 11.36 -27.12 8.38
C ARG A 152 11.96 -26.04 7.47
N TYR A 153 11.61 -24.78 7.70
CA TYR A 153 12.15 -23.62 6.97
C TYR A 153 13.39 -23.00 7.62
N ASN A 154 13.93 -23.62 8.68
CA ASN A 154 15.05 -23.09 9.47
C ASN A 154 14.82 -21.65 9.97
N ILE A 155 13.58 -21.30 10.28
CA ILE A 155 13.22 -19.99 10.81
C ILE A 155 13.75 -19.87 12.24
N SER A 156 14.47 -18.78 12.50
CA SER A 156 15.05 -18.50 13.82
C SER A 156 14.36 -17.32 14.52
N HIS A 157 13.89 -16.34 13.75
CA HIS A 157 13.28 -15.12 14.27
C HIS A 157 12.02 -14.77 13.48
N ILE A 158 11.07 -14.14 14.18
CA ILE A 158 9.82 -13.65 13.62
C ILE A 158 9.78 -12.14 13.84
N VAL A 159 9.44 -11.41 12.78
CA VAL A 159 9.24 -9.96 12.83
C VAL A 159 7.76 -9.69 12.67
N ILE A 160 7.20 -8.96 13.64
CA ILE A 160 5.82 -8.51 13.64
C ILE A 160 5.82 -7.00 13.79
N PHE A 161 5.25 -6.31 12.81
CA PHE A 161 5.08 -4.88 12.83
C PHE A 161 3.69 -4.51 13.36
N VAL A 162 3.68 -3.84 14.51
CA VAL A 162 2.47 -3.41 15.21
C VAL A 162 2.57 -1.94 15.59
N THR A 163 1.45 -1.25 15.55
CA THR A 163 1.38 0.19 15.83
C THR A 163 0.52 0.48 17.05
N TRP A 164 1.08 1.18 18.03
CA TRP A 164 0.38 1.58 19.25
C TRP A 164 0.82 2.96 19.70
N TYR A 165 0.01 3.60 20.55
CA TYR A 165 0.34 4.83 21.24
C TYR A 165 -0.15 4.77 22.69
N GLN A 166 0.48 5.56 23.56
CA GLN A 166 0.04 5.71 24.94
C GLN A 166 -0.97 6.86 25.04
N GLY A 167 -2.18 6.58 25.51
CA GLY A 167 -3.20 7.60 25.75
C GLY A 167 -2.96 8.40 27.04
N GLU A 168 -3.70 9.48 27.25
CA GLU A 168 -3.58 10.41 28.40
C GLU A 168 -3.83 9.80 29.81
N GLY A 169 -4.02 8.48 29.92
CA GLY A 169 -4.12 7.75 31.19
C GLY A 169 -3.06 6.66 31.36
N GLY A 170 -2.01 6.68 30.54
CA GLY A 170 -0.94 5.66 30.55
C GLY A 170 -1.32 4.33 29.87
N GLY A 171 -2.56 4.17 29.43
CA GLY A 171 -3.03 2.97 28.72
C GLY A 171 -2.54 2.90 27.27
N ILE A 172 -2.22 1.68 26.82
CA ILE A 172 -1.83 1.40 25.42
C ILE A 172 -3.09 1.34 24.56
N ARG A 173 -3.07 2.05 23.42
CA ARG A 173 -4.11 2.03 22.40
C ARG A 173 -3.51 1.61 21.07
N TRP A 174 -4.14 0.65 20.40
CA TRP A 174 -3.68 0.13 19.11
C TRP A 174 -4.22 0.99 17.97
N LEU A 175 -3.35 1.33 17.02
CA LEU A 175 -3.73 2.08 15.82
C LEU A 175 -4.32 1.18 14.73
N GLY A 176 -4.22 -0.15 14.87
CA GLY A 176 -4.78 -1.09 13.91
C GLY A 176 -4.06 -1.08 12.57
N ALA A 177 -2.74 -0.90 12.56
CA ALA A 177 -1.96 -0.88 11.33
C ALA A 177 -0.80 -1.89 11.41
N GLY A 178 -0.20 -2.18 10.25
CA GLY A 178 0.79 -3.25 10.15
C GLY A 178 0.14 -4.62 10.01
N GLU A 179 0.45 -5.54 10.90
CA GLU A 179 -0.10 -6.91 10.83
C GLU A 179 -1.55 -6.92 11.31
N ASP A 180 -1.93 -5.97 12.16
CA ASP A 180 -3.25 -5.87 12.78
C ASP A 180 -4.38 -5.49 11.79
N ASN A 181 -4.07 -4.85 10.66
CA ASN A 181 -5.01 -4.69 9.55
C ASN A 181 -4.78 -5.65 8.39
N LYS A 182 -3.89 -6.64 8.54
CA LYS A 182 -3.58 -7.63 7.49
C LYS A 182 -3.99 -9.04 7.87
N TRP A 183 -4.33 -9.33 9.14
CA TRP A 183 -4.74 -10.67 9.57
C TRP A 183 -5.90 -11.25 8.74
N PHE A 184 -6.84 -10.41 8.28
CA PHE A 184 -7.95 -10.90 7.47
C PHE A 184 -7.49 -11.34 6.06
N TRP A 185 -6.47 -10.69 5.50
CA TRP A 185 -5.81 -11.14 4.27
C TRP A 185 -5.05 -12.43 4.51
N MET A 186 -4.36 -12.54 5.65
CA MET A 186 -3.71 -13.80 6.05
C MET A 186 -4.74 -14.92 6.12
N ALA A 187 -5.92 -14.68 6.70
CA ALA A 187 -6.97 -15.68 6.82
C ALA A 187 -7.46 -16.10 5.44
N ARG A 188 -7.69 -15.13 4.53
CA ARG A 188 -8.14 -15.40 3.17
C ARG A 188 -7.10 -16.17 2.34
N ILE A 189 -5.82 -15.81 2.46
CA ILE A 189 -4.72 -16.40 1.68
C ILE A 189 -4.37 -17.80 2.24
N GLY A 190 -4.35 -17.94 3.56
CA GLY A 190 -4.03 -19.21 4.23
C GLY A 190 -5.16 -20.24 4.16
N ASN A 191 -6.41 -19.83 3.91
CA ASN A 191 -7.56 -20.72 3.88
C ASN A 191 -7.45 -21.78 2.77
N GLY A 192 -7.60 -23.06 3.14
CA GLY A 192 -7.45 -24.19 2.24
C GLY A 192 -5.99 -24.62 1.98
N THR A 193 -5.02 -23.98 2.65
CA THR A 193 -3.60 -24.34 2.51
C THR A 193 -3.32 -25.67 3.19
N THR A 194 -2.60 -26.56 2.50
CA THR A 194 -2.17 -27.86 3.05
C THR A 194 -0.67 -27.84 3.32
N ILE A 195 -0.27 -28.16 4.55
CA ILE A 195 1.14 -28.22 4.98
C ILE A 195 1.39 -29.60 5.58
N GLY A 196 2.16 -30.44 4.88
CA GLY A 196 2.23 -31.87 5.20
C GLY A 196 0.86 -32.52 4.99
N ASP A 197 0.36 -33.24 5.99
CA ASP A 197 -0.91 -33.98 5.91
C ASP A 197 -2.12 -33.19 6.45
N ILE A 198 -1.93 -31.90 6.74
CA ILE A 198 -2.93 -31.06 7.42
C ILE A 198 -3.38 -29.93 6.50
N THR A 199 -4.69 -29.82 6.30
CA THR A 199 -5.32 -28.71 5.59
C THR A 199 -5.93 -27.73 6.59
N TYR A 200 -5.50 -26.47 6.50
CA TYR A 200 -5.93 -25.39 7.39
C TYR A 200 -7.12 -24.64 6.78
N ASN A 201 -8.22 -24.56 7.51
CA ASN A 201 -9.42 -23.85 7.09
C ASN A 201 -9.80 -22.78 8.11
N PHE A 202 -9.77 -21.52 7.68
CA PHE A 202 -10.15 -20.36 8.49
C PHE A 202 -11.57 -19.96 8.09
N GLN A 203 -12.56 -20.54 8.77
CA GLN A 203 -13.97 -20.23 8.52
C GLN A 203 -14.44 -19.04 9.36
N HIS A 204 -15.13 -18.09 8.72
CA HIS A 204 -15.88 -17.07 9.42
C HIS A 204 -17.15 -17.72 10.01
N LYS A 205 -17.20 -17.93 11.33
CA LYS A 205 -18.49 -18.19 11.99
C LYS A 205 -19.34 -16.94 11.84
N GLN A 206 -20.36 -16.98 11.00
CA GLN A 206 -21.46 -16.03 11.13
C GLN A 206 -22.14 -16.34 12.46
N LEU A 207 -21.96 -15.46 13.44
CA LEU A 207 -22.72 -15.44 14.68
C LEU A 207 -24.07 -14.79 14.43
#